data_AF-A0A2V5KM48-F1
#
_entry.id   AF-A0A2V5KM48-F1
#
_cell.length_a   1.000
_cell.length_b   1.000
_cell.length_c   1.000
_cell.angle_alpha   90.00
_cell.angle_beta   90.00
_cell.angle_gamma   90.00
#
_symmetry.space_group_name_H-M   'P 1'
#
loop_
_entity.id
_entity.type
_entity.pdbx_description
1 polymer ?
#
loop_
_entity_poly.entity_id
_entity_poly.type
_entity_poly.pdbx_seq_one_letter_code
_entity_poly.pdbx_strand_id
1 'polypeptide(L)'
;MGTWKLNEAKSKITPGTAKFTTVTFKNTSGNIRVTGDGMDANGKPMHVEWSGKFDGKDYRVTGDPNADTRAYRKVDDRTLEVTIKKKGKVTVTSRT
;
A
#
# COMPACT_ATOMS: atom_id res chain seq x y z
N MET A 1 -3.01 -14.58 -5.81
CA MET A 1 -2.15 -13.41 -6.08
C MET A 1 -2.53 -12.88 -7.44
N GLY A 2 -2.81 -11.58 -7.56
CA GLY A 2 -3.41 -11.01 -8.76
C GLY A 2 -3.29 -9.50 -8.83
N THR A 3 -3.79 -8.93 -9.92
CA THR A 3 -3.76 -7.50 -10.19
C THR A 3 -5.15 -6.92 -10.02
N TRP A 4 -5.23 -5.85 -9.25
CA TRP A 4 -6.40 -5.01 -9.08
C TRP A 4 -6.23 -3.76 -9.93
N LYS A 5 -7.28 -3.40 -10.68
CA LYS A 5 -7.35 -2.16 -11.45
C LYS A 5 -8.47 -1.30 -10.91
N LEU A 6 -8.17 -0.03 -10.66
CA LEU A 6 -9.16 0.94 -10.20
C LEU A 6 -10.23 1.14 -11.29
N ASN A 7 -11.50 1.09 -10.89
CA ASN A 7 -12.62 1.47 -11.74
C ASN A 7 -12.97 2.93 -11.44
N GLU A 8 -12.40 3.86 -12.20
CA GLU A 8 -12.61 5.30 -11.99
C GLU A 8 -14.07 5.70 -12.15
N ALA A 9 -14.80 5.09 -13.10
CA ALA A 9 -16.21 5.39 -13.34
C ALA A 9 -17.13 5.03 -12.15
N LYS A 10 -16.68 4.14 -11.25
CA LYS A 10 -17.45 3.69 -10.09
C LYS A 10 -16.85 4.12 -8.75
N SER A 11 -15.72 4.82 -8.76
CA SER A 11 -14.99 5.17 -7.53
C SER A 11 -15.16 6.65 -7.18
N LYS A 12 -15.35 6.94 -5.89
CA LYS A 12 -15.29 8.31 -5.37
C LYS A 12 -13.86 8.61 -4.93
N ILE A 13 -13.15 9.41 -5.70
CA ILE A 13 -11.77 9.81 -5.42
C ILE A 13 -11.79 11.27 -4.97
N THR A 14 -11.20 11.56 -3.80
CA THR A 14 -11.08 12.93 -3.32
C THR A 14 -10.16 13.72 -4.25
N PRO A 15 -10.60 14.88 -4.79
CA PRO A 15 -9.75 15.72 -5.63
C PRO A 15 -8.44 16.12 -4.92
N GLY A 16 -7.33 16.17 -5.65
CA GLY A 16 -6.02 16.52 -5.09
C GLY A 16 -5.40 15.45 -4.19
N THR A 17 -5.85 14.20 -4.27
CA THR A 17 -5.23 13.07 -3.56
C THR A 17 -4.54 12.11 -4.52
N ALA A 18 -3.52 11.41 -4.03
CA ALA A 18 -2.88 10.36 -4.80
C ALA A 18 -3.86 9.20 -5.05
N LYS A 19 -3.83 8.61 -6.24
CA LYS A 19 -4.64 7.45 -6.61
C LYS A 19 -3.77 6.36 -7.22
N PHE A 20 -3.98 5.12 -6.80
CA PHE A 20 -3.41 3.95 -7.48
C PHE A 20 -4.38 3.47 -8.55
N THR A 21 -3.95 3.45 -9.81
CA THR A 21 -4.73 2.92 -10.93
C THR A 21 -4.58 1.41 -11.03
N THR A 22 -3.43 0.88 -10.66
CA THR A 22 -3.15 -0.56 -10.68
C THR A 22 -2.39 -0.96 -9.42
N VAL A 23 -2.81 -2.05 -8.77
CA VAL A 23 -2.10 -2.67 -7.65
C VAL A 23 -1.91 -4.15 -7.93
N THR A 24 -0.68 -4.63 -7.94
CA THR A 24 -0.36 -6.03 -8.21
C THR A 24 0.22 -6.69 -6.97
N PHE A 25 -0.32 -7.86 -6.61
CA PHE A 25 0.17 -8.70 -5.53
C PHE A 25 0.84 -9.94 -6.12
N LYS A 26 2.10 -10.22 -5.76
CA LYS A 26 2.86 -11.41 -6.17
C LYS A 26 3.42 -12.14 -4.94
N ASN A 27 3.33 -13.49 -4.95
CA ASN A 27 4.00 -14.31 -3.95
C ASN A 27 5.45 -14.46 -4.38
N THR A 28 6.38 -14.18 -3.49
CA THR A 28 7.80 -14.31 -3.75
C THR A 28 8.43 -15.04 -2.57
N SER A 29 8.55 -16.37 -2.69
CA SER A 29 9.28 -17.23 -1.74
C SER A 29 8.94 -16.95 -0.26
N GLY A 30 7.65 -16.86 0.07
CA GLY A 30 7.18 -16.63 1.44
C GLY A 30 7.05 -15.16 1.85
N ASN A 31 7.40 -14.22 0.97
CA ASN A 31 7.06 -12.80 1.07
C ASN A 31 5.97 -12.45 0.05
N ILE A 32 5.31 -11.32 0.28
CA ILE A 32 4.35 -10.72 -0.64
C ILE A 32 4.99 -9.46 -1.20
N ARG A 33 5.15 -9.41 -2.51
CA ARG A 33 5.50 -8.18 -3.22
C ARG A 33 4.23 -7.49 -3.68
N VAL A 34 4.11 -6.22 -3.35
CA VAL A 34 3.04 -5.33 -3.78
C VAL A 34 3.65 -4.22 -4.61
N THR A 35 3.15 -4.03 -5.83
CA THR A 35 3.51 -2.89 -6.68
C THR A 35 2.26 -2.08 -6.97
N GLY A 36 2.33 -0.77 -6.81
CA GLY A 36 1.24 0.17 -7.05
C GLY A 36 1.67 1.21 -8.07
N ASP A 37 0.95 1.28 -9.18
CA ASP A 37 1.13 2.29 -10.21
C ASP A 37 -0.03 3.28 -10.15
N GLY A 38 0.27 4.57 -10.27
CA GLY A 38 -0.75 5.59 -10.07
C GLY A 38 -0.29 6.99 -10.40
N MET A 39 -1.04 7.96 -9.89
CA MET A 39 -0.73 9.39 -9.97
C MET A 39 -0.71 9.98 -8.57
N ASP A 40 0.24 10.88 -8.32
CA ASP A 40 0.27 11.67 -7.09
C ASP A 40 -0.82 12.76 -7.09
N ALA A 41 -0.89 13.53 -6.00
CA ALA A 41 -1.84 14.64 -5.84
C ALA A 41 -1.73 15.72 -6.93
N ASN A 42 -0.57 15.84 -7.58
CA ASN A 42 -0.29 16.80 -8.65
C ASN A 42 -0.51 16.21 -10.05
N GLY A 43 -1.00 14.96 -10.15
CA GLY A 43 -1.20 14.26 -11.41
C GLY A 43 0.08 13.68 -12.01
N LYS A 44 1.21 13.68 -11.29
CA LYS A 44 2.46 13.10 -11.78
C LYS A 44 2.47 11.58 -11.57
N PRO A 45 2.97 10.78 -12.53
CA PRO A 45 3.10 9.34 -12.34
C PRO A 45 3.90 9.00 -11.09
N MET A 46 3.37 8.05 -10.31
CA MET A 46 4.02 7.48 -9.15
C MET A 46 4.03 5.95 -9.24
N HIS A 47 5.12 5.36 -8.76
CA HIS A 47 5.29 3.92 -8.66
C HIS A 47 5.74 3.59 -7.23
N VAL A 48 5.01 2.71 -6.57
CA VAL A 48 5.25 2.32 -5.19
C VAL A 48 5.50 0.83 -5.13
N GLU A 49 6.55 0.43 -4.42
CA GLU A 49 6.80 -0.98 -4.15
C GLU A 49 6.93 -1.25 -2.67
N TRP A 50 6.42 -2.41 -2.27
CA TRP A 50 6.58 -2.96 -0.94
C TRP A 50 6.80 -4.46 -1.04
N SER A 51 7.63 -5.01 -0.17
CA SER A 51 7.83 -6.46 -0.06
C SER A 51 7.95 -6.84 1.40
N GLY A 52 7.10 -7.75 1.87
CA GLY A 52 7.11 -8.15 3.27
C GLY A 52 6.15 -9.27 3.60
N LYS A 53 5.94 -9.49 4.90
CA LYS A 53 5.05 -10.52 5.45
C LYS A 53 3.91 -9.88 6.25
N PHE A 54 2.89 -10.68 6.54
CA PHE A 54 1.78 -10.31 7.42
C PHE A 54 2.06 -10.64 8.89
N ASP A 55 3.29 -10.40 9.36
CA ASP A 55 3.78 -10.74 10.71
C ASP A 55 3.85 -9.53 11.66
N GLY A 56 3.38 -8.36 11.23
CA GLY A 56 3.39 -7.12 12.01
C GLY A 56 4.73 -6.39 12.07
N LYS A 57 5.75 -6.82 11.30
CA LYS A 57 7.04 -6.13 11.23
C LYS A 57 7.03 -5.00 10.22
N ASP A 58 7.85 -3.98 10.48
CA ASP A 58 8.08 -2.89 9.54
C ASP A 58 8.89 -3.38 8.33
N TYR A 59 8.30 -3.25 7.15
CA TYR A 59 8.98 -3.48 5.88
C TYR A 59 9.04 -2.18 5.08
N ARG A 60 10.17 -1.96 4.40
CA ARG A 60 10.44 -0.73 3.66
C ARG A 60 9.51 -0.59 2.46
N VAL A 61 9.05 0.63 2.23
CA VAL A 61 8.34 1.06 1.02
C VAL A 61 9.27 1.92 0.19
N THR A 62 9.20 1.78 -1.12
CA THR A 62 9.90 2.64 -2.07
C THR A 62 8.90 3.40 -2.94
N GLY A 63 9.27 4.62 -3.33
CA GLY A 63 8.46 5.45 -4.24
C GLY A 63 7.22 6.12 -3.63
N ASP A 64 6.89 5.84 -2.37
CA ASP A 64 5.82 6.52 -1.64
C ASP A 64 6.37 7.77 -0.91
N PRO A 65 5.96 8.99 -1.30
CA PRO A 65 6.41 10.20 -0.60
C PRO A 65 5.90 10.26 0.85
N ASN A 66 4.82 9.55 1.18
CA ASN A 66 4.12 9.63 2.46
C ASN A 66 4.42 8.45 3.39
N ALA A 67 5.15 7.43 2.95
CA ALA A 67 5.52 6.27 3.77
C ALA A 67 6.96 5.83 3.53
N ASP A 68 7.68 5.50 4.61
CA ASP A 68 8.99 4.86 4.55
C ASP A 68 8.89 3.36 4.89
N THR A 69 7.99 3.00 5.81
CA THR A 69 7.71 1.60 6.16
C THR A 69 6.21 1.34 6.26
N ARG A 70 5.84 0.08 6.02
CA ARG A 70 4.52 -0.47 6.28
C ARG A 70 4.67 -1.81 6.99
N ALA A 71 3.88 -1.99 8.03
CA ALA A 71 3.71 -3.23 8.75
C ALA A 71 2.26 -3.69 8.61
N TYR A 72 2.08 -4.96 8.28
CA TYR A 72 0.78 -5.58 8.17
C TYR A 72 0.74 -6.79 9.10
N ARG A 73 -0.32 -6.92 9.89
CA ARG A 73 -0.49 -8.03 10.84
C ARG A 73 -1.84 -8.67 10.61
N LYS A 74 -1.85 -9.96 10.27
CA LYS A 74 -3.10 -10.73 10.21
C LYS A 74 -3.55 -11.04 11.64
N VAL A 75 -4.71 -10.54 12.05
CA VAL A 75 -5.29 -10.80 13.38
C VAL A 75 -6.14 -12.07 13.33
N ASP A 76 -6.96 -12.20 12.28
CA ASP A 76 -7.76 -13.38 11.96
C ASP A 76 -7.99 -13.45 10.43
N ASP A 77 -8.86 -14.36 9.96
CA ASP A 77 -9.12 -14.56 8.53
C ASP A 77 -9.78 -13.39 7.81
N ARG A 78 -10.40 -12.46 8.54
CA ARG A 78 -11.07 -11.28 7.99
C ARG A 78 -10.54 -9.97 8.54
N THR A 79 -9.62 -10.01 9.50
CA THR A 79 -9.06 -8.82 10.14
C THR A 79 -7.56 -8.66 9.86
N LEU A 80 -7.20 -7.50 9.30
CA LEU A 80 -5.84 -7.06 9.07
C LEU A 80 -5.58 -5.74 9.81
N GLU A 81 -4.51 -5.68 10.57
CA GLU A 81 -3.98 -4.43 11.08
C GLU A 81 -2.88 -3.89 10.19
N VAL A 82 -2.88 -2.57 10.02
CA VAL A 82 -1.94 -1.83 9.20
C VAL A 82 -1.32 -0.72 10.02
N THR A 83 0.00 -0.65 10.00
CA THR A 83 0.75 0.49 10.54
C THR A 83 1.63 1.04 9.43
N ILE A 84 1.57 2.36 9.22
CA ILE A 84 2.42 3.07 8.25
C ILE A 84 3.27 4.07 9.02
N LYS A 85 4.57 4.13 8.70
CA LYS A 85 5.48 5.09 9.31
C LYS A 85 6.16 5.97 8.28
N LYS A 86 6.37 7.22 8.66
CA LYS A 86 7.21 8.20 7.94
C LYS A 86 8.21 8.79 8.93
N LYS A 87 9.49 8.81 8.57
CA LYS A 87 10.60 9.32 9.41
C LYS A 87 10.58 8.69 10.81
N GLY A 88 10.30 7.38 10.89
CA GLY A 88 10.20 6.62 12.14
C GLY A 88 8.94 6.88 12.98
N LYS A 89 8.07 7.83 12.59
CA LYS A 89 6.82 8.13 13.29
C LYS A 89 5.64 7.43 12.62
N VAL A 90 4.73 6.91 13.44
CA VAL A 90 3.47 6.32 12.95
C VAL A 90 2.59 7.43 12.39
N THR A 91 2.21 7.32 11.12
CA THR A 91 1.33 8.27 10.43
C THR A 91 -0.08 7.71 10.25
N VAL A 92 -0.20 6.38 10.12
CA VAL A 92 -1.48 5.70 9.96
C VAL A 92 -1.47 4.45 10.82
N THR A 93 -2.57 4.25 11.56
CA THR A 93 -2.97 2.95 12.09
C THR A 93 -4.37 2.66 11.57
N SER A 94 -4.58 1.43 11.10
CA SER A 94 -5.87 0.99 10.59
C SER A 94 -6.10 -0.47 10.93
N ARG A 95 -7.36 -0.84 11.10
CA ARG A 95 -7.82 -2.20 11.29
C ARG A 95 -8.99 -2.40 10.32
N THR A 96 -8.84 -3.34 9.40
CA THR A 96 -9.81 -3.65 8.34
C THR A 96 -10.12 -5.12 8.30
#